data_AF-A0A165YB75-F1
#
_entry.id   AF-A0A165YB75-F1
#
_cell.length_a   1.000
_cell.length_b   1.000
_cell.length_c   1.000
_cell.angle_alpha   90.00
_cell.angle_beta   90.00
_cell.angle_gamma   90.00
#
_symmetry.space_group_name_H-M   'P 1'
#
loop_
_entity.id
_entity.type
_entity.pdbx_description
1 polymer ?
#
loop_
_entity_poly.entity_id
_entity_poly.type
_entity_poly.pdbx_seq_one_letter_code
_entity_poly.pdbx_strand_id
1 'polypeptide(L)'
;MDDIKVLRVLRDHIEFERLWTVDAVGDSRSVVNALQYYQVREASTIAALIERFEPTGTTIADQAVTRVPTIGQYPPRDELLSGCRRVMNGLGILMLSSELQVHYDSMTAMWLVYNLDELRWHAHGHEVWTNCNGDNGSPGWIVWFPHRSAFGPFEARHGEHVAQALKGFDEVVNFHYQRWTRAGGLNGGMGAGVHRLCMEGLANMCLRIMSTFATQQSVSGQTRADFFNELCRATAYQWLELVYAVIHMEMKTDAMDKFEALRIAERVTSPLDGALTQGKYVVSIFGRRPISQIQWFSKPAEVRFALRPPSEIWKTFKASCIWCSKKTDQTCSRCHRVRYCGRDCQRAHWRRSHKTACSIYALTPPALTLVPANDED
;
A
#
# COMPACT_ATOMS: atom_id res chain seq x y z
N MET A 1 -24.31 8.19 -5.02
CA MET A 1 -23.39 8.92 -5.91
C MET A 1 -23.57 8.33 -7.31
N ASP A 2 -23.52 9.13 -8.36
CA ASP A 2 -24.03 8.73 -9.69
C ASP A 2 -23.12 7.68 -10.35
N ASP A 3 -23.60 6.44 -10.56
CA ASP A 3 -22.87 5.32 -11.19
C ASP A 3 -22.25 5.72 -12.54
N ILE A 4 -22.85 6.72 -13.20
CA ILE A 4 -22.36 7.37 -14.41
C ILE A 4 -20.94 7.95 -14.24
N LYS A 5 -20.60 8.52 -13.08
CA LYS A 5 -19.26 9.07 -12.82
C LYS A 5 -18.21 7.96 -12.77
N VAL A 6 -18.52 6.84 -12.10
CA VAL A 6 -17.60 5.69 -11.99
C VAL A 6 -17.36 5.07 -13.37
N LEU A 7 -18.43 4.89 -14.16
CA LEU A 7 -18.32 4.36 -15.52
C LEU A 7 -17.53 5.27 -16.46
N ARG A 8 -17.64 6.60 -16.34
CA ARG A 8 -16.82 7.54 -17.11
C ARG A 8 -15.34 7.47 -16.74
N VAL A 9 -15.02 7.42 -15.45
CA VAL A 9 -13.63 7.26 -14.98
C VAL A 9 -13.06 5.92 -15.45
N LEU A 10 -13.86 4.86 -15.39
CA LEU A 10 -13.50 3.54 -15.89
C LEU A 10 -13.18 3.56 -17.38
N ARG A 11 -14.00 4.20 -18.22
CA ARG A 11 -13.71 4.36 -19.65
C ARG A 11 -12.35 5.05 -19.86
N ASP A 12 -12.16 6.19 -19.20
CA ASP A 12 -10.94 6.98 -19.34
C ASP A 12 -9.70 6.23 -18.80
N HIS A 13 -9.86 5.21 -17.94
CA HIS A 13 -8.77 4.35 -17.44
C HIS A 13 -8.58 3.05 -18.24
N ILE A 14 -9.66 2.44 -18.75
CA ILE A 14 -9.62 1.22 -19.56
C ILE A 14 -9.03 1.54 -20.95
N GLU A 15 -9.31 2.71 -21.50
CA GLU A 15 -8.77 3.15 -22.80
C GLU A 15 -7.29 3.59 -22.73
N PHE A 16 -6.66 3.62 -21.54
CA PHE A 16 -5.25 3.96 -21.38
C PHE A 16 -4.34 2.71 -21.39
N GLU A 17 -3.58 2.55 -22.47
CA GLU A 17 -2.49 1.58 -22.73
C GLU A 17 -1.38 1.48 -21.65
N ARG A 18 -1.47 2.17 -20.51
CA ARG A 18 -0.35 2.37 -19.59
C ARG A 18 -0.25 1.39 -18.43
N LEU A 19 -1.23 0.50 -18.23
CA LEU A 19 -1.15 -0.49 -17.14
C LEU A 19 -0.09 -1.59 -17.38
N TRP A 20 0.46 -1.70 -18.60
CA TRP A 20 1.38 -2.78 -19.00
C TRP A 20 2.69 -2.30 -19.64
N THR A 21 3.26 -1.17 -19.23
CA THR A 21 4.67 -0.85 -19.55
C THR A 21 5.69 -1.64 -18.72
N VAL A 22 5.21 -2.56 -17.88
CA VAL A 22 6.05 -3.64 -17.34
C VAL A 22 6.40 -4.56 -18.50
N ASP A 23 7.64 -5.06 -18.57
CA ASP A 23 8.13 -5.98 -19.59
C ASP A 23 7.42 -7.35 -19.46
N ALA A 24 6.11 -7.35 -19.70
CA ALA A 24 5.14 -8.32 -19.18
C ALA A 24 5.38 -9.72 -19.71
N VAL A 25 6.00 -9.82 -20.89
CA VAL A 25 6.35 -11.08 -21.57
C VAL A 25 7.56 -11.75 -20.92
N GLY A 26 8.52 -10.98 -20.42
CA GLY A 26 9.67 -11.53 -19.68
C GLY A 26 9.27 -11.93 -18.26
N ASP A 27 8.44 -11.12 -17.63
CA ASP A 27 8.00 -11.31 -16.25
C ASP A 27 7.01 -12.47 -16.09
N SER A 28 6.03 -12.63 -17.00
CA SER A 28 5.04 -13.70 -16.96
C SER A 28 5.67 -15.10 -17.01
N ARG A 29 6.65 -15.31 -17.89
CA ARG A 29 7.35 -16.60 -18.03
C ARG A 29 8.16 -16.96 -16.79
N SER A 30 8.85 -15.99 -16.20
CA SER A 30 9.58 -16.16 -14.93
C SER A 30 8.62 -16.53 -13.79
N VAL A 31 7.43 -15.94 -13.79
CA VAL A 31 6.38 -16.19 -12.80
C VAL A 31 5.77 -17.58 -12.96
N VAL A 32 5.43 -17.97 -14.19
CA VAL A 32 4.95 -19.32 -14.51
C VAL A 32 5.99 -20.36 -14.12
N ASN A 33 7.27 -20.14 -14.46
CA ASN A 33 8.36 -21.02 -14.08
C ASN A 33 8.50 -21.14 -12.55
N ALA A 34 8.43 -20.03 -11.81
CA ALA A 34 8.46 -20.05 -10.35
C ALA A 34 7.26 -20.85 -9.79
N LEU A 35 6.05 -20.60 -10.30
CA LEU A 35 4.83 -21.27 -9.86
C LEU A 35 4.84 -22.79 -10.17
N GLN A 36 5.34 -23.18 -11.34
CA GLN A 36 5.45 -24.58 -11.78
C GLN A 36 6.58 -25.33 -11.04
N TYR A 37 7.74 -24.69 -10.85
CA TYR A 37 8.90 -25.30 -10.20
C TYR A 37 8.59 -25.73 -8.76
N TYR A 38 7.76 -24.99 -8.03
CA TYR A 38 7.47 -25.26 -6.62
C TYR A 38 6.17 -26.03 -6.36
N GLN A 39 5.56 -26.63 -7.39
CA GLN A 39 4.38 -27.52 -7.29
C GLN A 39 3.20 -26.97 -6.46
N VAL A 40 2.99 -25.65 -6.48
CA VAL A 40 1.82 -25.06 -5.84
C VAL A 40 0.60 -25.48 -6.67
N ARG A 41 -0.17 -26.47 -6.19
CA ARG A 41 -1.29 -27.07 -6.93
C ARG A 41 -2.30 -26.05 -7.43
N GLU A 42 -2.52 -24.98 -6.67
CA GLU A 42 -3.44 -23.90 -7.01
C GLU A 42 -2.83 -22.84 -7.94
N ALA A 43 -1.51 -22.88 -8.15
CA ALA A 43 -0.83 -21.94 -9.02
C ALA A 43 -1.04 -22.24 -10.49
N SER A 44 -1.50 -23.43 -10.88
CA SER A 44 -1.83 -23.72 -12.28
C SER A 44 -2.98 -22.84 -12.80
N THR A 45 -3.99 -22.58 -11.98
CA THR A 45 -5.12 -21.70 -12.35
C THR A 45 -4.67 -20.25 -12.45
N ILE A 46 -3.83 -19.80 -11.51
CA ILE A 46 -3.29 -18.42 -11.50
C ILE A 46 -2.29 -18.22 -12.63
N ALA A 47 -1.41 -19.19 -12.87
CA ALA A 47 -0.50 -19.21 -14.01
C ALA A 47 -1.28 -19.19 -15.33
N ALA A 48 -2.30 -20.03 -15.48
CA ALA A 48 -3.15 -20.02 -16.67
C ALA A 48 -3.89 -18.70 -16.87
N LEU A 49 -4.30 -18.01 -15.79
CA LEU A 49 -4.84 -16.65 -15.89
C LEU A 49 -3.75 -15.69 -16.37
N ILE A 50 -2.58 -15.65 -15.73
CA ILE A 50 -1.44 -14.79 -16.09
C ILE A 50 -1.00 -15.02 -17.55
N GLU A 51 -0.87 -16.27 -17.98
CA GLU A 51 -0.55 -16.66 -19.36
C GLU A 51 -1.59 -16.16 -20.37
N ARG A 52 -2.88 -16.13 -20.01
CA ARG A 52 -3.94 -15.59 -20.88
C ARG A 52 -3.88 -14.07 -21.03
N PHE A 53 -3.19 -13.35 -20.14
CA PHE A 53 -2.94 -11.91 -20.29
C PHE A 53 -1.70 -11.63 -21.16
N GLU A 54 -0.92 -12.64 -21.54
CA GLU A 54 0.20 -12.40 -22.45
C GLU A 54 -0.34 -11.90 -23.80
N PRO A 55 0.23 -10.80 -24.36
CA PRO A 55 -0.05 -10.41 -25.72
C PRO A 55 0.27 -11.61 -26.63
N THR A 56 -0.73 -12.16 -27.32
CA THR A 56 -0.59 -13.41 -28.10
C THR A 56 0.31 -13.28 -29.34
N GLY A 57 1.06 -12.18 -29.48
CA GLY A 57 1.97 -11.93 -30.62
C GLY A 57 1.29 -11.81 -31.98
N THR A 58 -0.02 -12.05 -32.07
CA THR A 58 -0.80 -11.96 -33.31
C THR A 58 -1.21 -10.52 -33.56
N THR A 59 -0.39 -9.83 -34.35
CA THR A 59 -0.69 -8.51 -34.88
C THR A 59 -1.86 -8.60 -35.86
N ILE A 60 -2.94 -7.89 -35.55
CA ILE A 60 -3.90 -7.46 -36.57
C ILE A 60 -3.44 -6.04 -36.92
N ALA A 61 -2.56 -5.92 -37.92
CA ALA A 61 -2.05 -4.66 -38.47
C ALA A 61 -1.30 -3.71 -37.49
N ASP A 62 -0.13 -4.14 -37.00
CA ASP A 62 0.86 -3.32 -36.27
C ASP A 62 0.49 -2.80 -34.85
N GLN A 63 -0.64 -3.21 -34.27
CA GLN A 63 -0.89 -3.02 -32.84
C GLN A 63 -1.06 -4.36 -32.12
N ALA A 64 -0.28 -4.56 -31.05
CA ALA A 64 -0.41 -5.72 -30.19
C ALA A 64 -1.70 -5.60 -29.36
N VAL A 65 -2.78 -6.21 -29.82
CA VAL A 65 -4.03 -6.25 -29.05
C VAL A 65 -3.87 -7.28 -27.93
N THR A 66 -3.60 -6.82 -26.72
CA THR A 66 -3.76 -7.64 -25.51
C THR A 66 -5.26 -7.88 -25.33
N ARG A 67 -5.73 -9.12 -25.54
CA ARG A 67 -7.10 -9.47 -25.21
C ARG A 67 -7.21 -9.58 -23.69
N VAL A 68 -7.75 -8.54 -23.05
CA VAL A 68 -8.17 -8.62 -21.65
C VAL A 68 -9.19 -9.75 -21.52
N PRO A 69 -8.99 -10.75 -20.65
CA PRO A 69 -9.95 -11.81 -20.41
C PRO A 69 -11.32 -11.25 -20.03
N THR A 70 -12.39 -11.87 -20.54
CA THR A 70 -13.75 -11.49 -20.16
C THR A 70 -13.98 -11.84 -18.69
N ILE A 71 -14.89 -11.15 -18.02
CA ILE A 71 -15.18 -11.41 -16.60
C ILE A 71 -15.57 -12.88 -16.33
N GLY A 72 -16.20 -13.56 -17.31
CA GLY A 72 -16.54 -14.99 -17.22
C GLY A 72 -15.35 -15.95 -17.27
N GLN A 73 -14.15 -15.47 -17.61
CA GLN A 73 -12.92 -16.26 -17.55
C GLN A 73 -12.23 -16.21 -16.19
N TYR A 74 -12.66 -15.31 -15.29
CA TYR A 74 -12.18 -15.26 -13.92
C TYR A 74 -13.05 -16.13 -13.01
N PRO A 75 -12.45 -16.73 -11.96
CA PRO A 75 -13.24 -17.37 -10.91
C PRO A 75 -14.07 -16.33 -10.13
N PRO A 76 -15.04 -16.78 -9.32
CA PRO A 76 -15.70 -15.94 -8.33
C PRO A 76 -14.68 -15.17 -7.48
N ARG A 77 -15.01 -13.94 -7.08
CA ARG A 77 -14.06 -13.04 -6.42
C ARG A 77 -13.43 -13.67 -5.18
N ASP A 78 -14.23 -14.28 -4.31
CA ASP A 78 -13.74 -14.91 -3.09
C ASP A 78 -12.78 -16.07 -3.36
N GLU A 79 -13.05 -16.86 -4.40
CA GLU A 79 -12.16 -17.92 -4.85
C GLU A 79 -10.85 -17.36 -5.41
N LEU A 80 -10.92 -16.27 -6.20
CA LEU A 80 -9.74 -15.56 -6.71
C LEU A 80 -8.87 -15.06 -5.56
N LEU A 81 -9.45 -14.32 -4.61
CA LEU A 81 -8.72 -13.77 -3.47
C LEU A 81 -8.10 -14.87 -2.59
N SER A 82 -8.85 -15.96 -2.38
CA SER A 82 -8.38 -17.15 -1.66
C SER A 82 -7.18 -17.81 -2.36
N GLY A 83 -7.25 -17.94 -3.70
CA GLY A 83 -6.15 -18.42 -4.53
C GLY A 83 -4.92 -17.51 -4.49
N CYS A 84 -5.12 -16.20 -4.71
CA CYS A 84 -4.06 -15.20 -4.67
C CYS A 84 -3.33 -15.22 -3.32
N ARG A 85 -4.06 -15.28 -2.21
CA ARG A 85 -3.48 -15.38 -0.86
C ARG A 85 -2.58 -16.61 -0.69
N ARG A 86 -3.03 -17.79 -1.12
CA ARG A 86 -2.19 -19.02 -1.05
C ARG A 86 -0.90 -18.87 -1.87
N VAL A 87 -1.01 -18.35 -3.08
CA VAL A 87 0.15 -18.14 -3.95
C VAL A 87 1.11 -17.10 -3.36
N MET A 88 0.60 -15.95 -2.90
CA MET A 88 1.43 -14.94 -2.23
C MET A 88 2.19 -15.51 -1.02
N ASN A 89 1.54 -16.34 -0.20
CA ASN A 89 2.19 -16.99 0.93
C ASN A 89 3.32 -17.93 0.48
N GLY A 90 3.12 -18.70 -0.59
CA GLY A 90 4.18 -19.51 -1.20
C GLY A 90 5.35 -18.66 -1.69
N LEU A 91 5.08 -17.60 -2.44
CA LEU A 91 6.10 -16.65 -2.93
C LEU A 91 6.84 -15.96 -1.77
N GLY A 92 6.13 -15.62 -0.69
CA GLY A 92 6.70 -15.04 0.52
C GLY A 92 7.74 -15.94 1.19
N ILE A 93 7.56 -17.26 1.13
CA ILE A 93 8.57 -18.22 1.60
C ILE A 93 9.79 -18.23 0.67
N LEU A 94 9.58 -18.19 -0.64
CA LEU A 94 10.66 -18.20 -1.64
C LEU A 94 11.56 -16.97 -1.55
N MET A 95 11.02 -15.83 -1.10
CA MET A 95 11.82 -14.64 -0.81
C MET A 95 12.92 -14.86 0.25
N LEU A 96 12.87 -15.97 1.00
CA LEU A 96 13.95 -16.37 1.92
C LEU A 96 15.15 -17.02 1.22
N SER A 97 15.06 -17.29 -0.08
CA SER A 97 16.17 -17.82 -0.85
C SER A 97 17.38 -16.91 -0.75
N SER A 98 18.58 -17.51 -0.65
CA SER A 98 19.84 -16.79 -0.77
C SER A 98 20.14 -16.39 -2.22
N GLU A 99 19.44 -16.96 -3.19
CA GLU A 99 19.57 -16.64 -4.60
C GLU A 99 18.80 -15.36 -4.92
N LEU A 100 19.54 -14.33 -5.31
CA LEU A 100 18.98 -13.00 -5.58
C LEU A 100 17.93 -13.01 -6.71
N GLN A 101 18.12 -13.87 -7.73
CA GLN A 101 17.16 -13.99 -8.83
C GLN A 101 15.82 -14.52 -8.35
N VAL A 102 15.82 -15.59 -7.54
CA VAL A 102 14.59 -16.17 -6.96
C VAL A 102 13.84 -15.13 -6.12
N HIS A 103 14.57 -14.29 -5.39
CA HIS A 103 13.98 -13.19 -4.64
C HIS A 103 13.27 -12.18 -5.55
N TYR A 104 13.94 -11.71 -6.61
CA TYR A 104 13.33 -10.77 -7.56
C TYR A 104 12.12 -11.36 -8.28
N ASP A 105 12.22 -12.59 -8.77
CA ASP A 105 11.13 -13.28 -9.46
C ASP A 105 9.92 -13.46 -8.54
N SER A 106 10.15 -13.80 -7.28
CA SER A 106 9.09 -13.94 -6.28
C SER A 106 8.36 -12.61 -6.02
N MET A 107 9.11 -11.51 -6.00
CA MET A 107 8.52 -10.18 -5.87
C MET A 107 7.70 -9.82 -7.10
N THR A 108 8.25 -9.94 -8.30
CA THR A 108 7.52 -9.69 -9.54
C THR A 108 6.23 -10.52 -9.62
N ALA A 109 6.29 -11.81 -9.26
CA ALA A 109 5.12 -12.67 -9.18
C ALA A 109 4.08 -12.17 -8.18
N MET A 110 4.50 -11.76 -6.99
CA MET A 110 3.58 -11.27 -5.96
C MET A 110 2.87 -9.99 -6.41
N TRP A 111 3.56 -9.11 -7.14
CA TRP A 111 2.94 -7.94 -7.78
C TRP A 111 1.86 -8.34 -8.78
N LEU A 112 2.14 -9.27 -9.68
CA LEU A 112 1.17 -9.71 -10.68
C LEU A 112 -0.05 -10.37 -10.03
N VAL A 113 0.17 -11.22 -9.03
CA VAL A 113 -0.90 -11.89 -8.28
C VAL A 113 -1.79 -10.88 -7.54
N TYR A 114 -1.22 -9.81 -7.00
CA TYR A 114 -1.99 -8.70 -6.42
C TYR A 114 -2.89 -8.01 -7.46
N ASN A 115 -2.37 -7.80 -8.68
CA ASN A 115 -3.11 -7.13 -9.74
C ASN A 115 -4.22 -8.00 -10.37
N LEU A 116 -4.31 -9.30 -10.08
CA LEU A 116 -5.38 -10.13 -10.65
C LEU A 116 -6.79 -9.70 -10.23
N ASP A 117 -6.97 -9.25 -8.98
CA ASP A 117 -8.26 -8.68 -8.54
C ASP A 117 -8.55 -7.34 -9.24
N GLU A 118 -7.51 -6.57 -9.56
CA GLU A 118 -7.63 -5.34 -10.37
C GLU A 118 -8.08 -5.63 -11.80
N LEU A 119 -7.43 -6.59 -12.44
CA LEU A 119 -7.77 -6.99 -13.79
C LEU A 119 -9.19 -7.58 -13.87
N ARG A 120 -9.58 -8.38 -12.87
CA ARG A 120 -10.96 -8.86 -12.74
C ARG A 120 -11.95 -7.70 -12.60
N TRP A 121 -11.64 -6.72 -11.78
CA TRP A 121 -12.50 -5.55 -11.59
C TRP A 121 -12.66 -4.74 -12.88
N HIS A 122 -11.57 -4.51 -13.62
CA HIS A 122 -11.63 -3.86 -14.93
C HIS A 122 -12.47 -4.66 -15.94
N ALA A 123 -12.30 -5.98 -15.99
CA ALA A 123 -13.09 -6.86 -16.87
C ALA A 123 -14.58 -6.77 -16.54
N HIS A 124 -14.94 -6.71 -15.25
CA HIS A 124 -16.33 -6.51 -14.83
C HIS A 124 -16.87 -5.14 -15.24
N GLY A 125 -16.08 -4.07 -15.04
CA GLY A 125 -16.44 -2.72 -15.47
C GLY A 125 -16.66 -2.60 -16.98
N HIS A 126 -15.79 -3.22 -17.78
CA HIS A 126 -15.92 -3.28 -19.23
C HIS A 126 -17.19 -4.02 -19.66
N GLU A 127 -17.47 -5.20 -19.09
CA GLU A 127 -18.68 -5.97 -19.36
C GLU A 127 -19.96 -5.16 -19.06
N VAL A 128 -19.99 -4.47 -17.91
CA VAL A 128 -21.11 -3.60 -17.54
C VAL A 128 -21.26 -2.46 -18.53
N TRP A 129 -20.15 -1.81 -18.92
CA TRP A 129 -20.15 -0.72 -19.89
C TRP A 129 -20.67 -1.15 -21.27
N THR A 130 -20.20 -2.27 -21.81
CA THR A 130 -20.66 -2.80 -23.11
C THR A 130 -22.16 -3.10 -23.08
N ASN A 131 -22.64 -3.72 -22.00
CA ASN A 131 -24.06 -4.02 -21.81
C ASN A 131 -24.92 -2.77 -21.65
N CYS A 132 -24.39 -1.68 -21.09
CA CYS A 132 -25.09 -0.39 -20.98
C CYS A 132 -25.23 0.34 -22.32
N ASN A 133 -24.23 0.23 -23.20
CA ASN A 133 -24.20 1.02 -24.43
C ASN A 133 -24.86 0.34 -25.63
N GLY A 134 -24.93 -1.00 -25.65
CA GLY A 134 -25.56 -1.78 -26.73
C GLY A 134 -24.94 -1.57 -28.12
N ASP A 135 -25.13 -2.54 -29.01
CA ASP A 135 -24.54 -2.52 -30.36
C ASP A 135 -25.14 -1.48 -31.33
N ASN A 136 -26.19 -0.74 -30.94
CA ASN A 136 -27.10 -0.12 -31.91
C ASN A 136 -27.11 1.41 -31.98
N GLY A 137 -26.03 2.08 -31.57
CA GLY A 137 -25.82 3.52 -31.84
C GLY A 137 -26.98 4.45 -31.42
N SER A 138 -27.89 3.95 -30.58
CA SER A 138 -29.10 4.64 -30.19
C SER A 138 -28.80 5.31 -28.85
N PRO A 139 -28.75 6.65 -28.79
CA PRO A 139 -28.31 7.42 -27.61
C PRO A 139 -29.28 7.36 -26.42
N GLY A 140 -30.17 6.36 -26.37
CA GLY A 140 -31.04 6.12 -25.25
C GLY A 140 -30.30 5.32 -24.18
N TRP A 141 -29.78 6.01 -23.16
CA TRP A 141 -29.46 5.43 -21.85
C TRP A 141 -30.75 4.88 -21.21
N ILE A 142 -31.34 3.85 -21.79
CA ILE A 142 -32.56 3.24 -21.29
C ILE A 142 -32.17 2.46 -20.04
N VAL A 143 -32.56 3.04 -18.89
CA VAL A 143 -32.69 2.43 -17.55
C VAL A 143 -31.80 1.20 -17.38
N TRP A 144 -30.55 1.43 -16.97
CA TRP A 144 -29.69 0.35 -16.51
C TRP A 144 -30.41 -0.40 -15.38
N PHE A 145 -30.57 -1.72 -15.56
CA PHE A 145 -31.07 -2.61 -14.51
C PHE A 145 -29.87 -3.33 -13.88
N PRO A 146 -29.35 -2.87 -12.73
CA PRO A 146 -28.18 -3.42 -12.05
C PRO A 146 -28.20 -4.95 -11.89
N HIS A 147 -29.40 -5.52 -11.82
CA HIS A 147 -29.63 -6.92 -11.50
C HIS A 147 -29.50 -7.90 -12.69
N ARG A 148 -29.17 -7.44 -13.90
CA ARG A 148 -29.13 -8.31 -15.10
C ARG A 148 -27.75 -8.77 -15.55
N SER A 149 -26.67 -8.33 -14.91
CA SER A 149 -25.35 -8.93 -15.17
C SER A 149 -25.35 -10.38 -14.68
N ALA A 150 -24.87 -11.31 -15.52
CA ALA A 150 -24.66 -12.71 -15.15
C ALA A 150 -23.67 -12.87 -13.97
N PHE A 151 -22.96 -11.79 -13.63
CA PHE A 151 -21.94 -11.71 -12.60
C PHE A 151 -22.39 -10.91 -11.36
N GLY A 152 -23.66 -10.54 -11.28
CA GLY A 152 -24.22 -9.74 -10.19
C GLY A 152 -24.16 -8.23 -10.43
N PRO A 153 -24.64 -7.42 -9.46
CA PRO A 153 -24.59 -5.96 -9.57
C PRO A 153 -23.14 -5.47 -9.69
N PHE A 154 -22.93 -4.38 -10.43
CA PHE A 154 -21.62 -3.74 -10.49
C PHE A 154 -21.22 -3.26 -9.09
N GLU A 155 -20.07 -3.74 -8.61
CA GLU A 155 -19.50 -3.34 -7.33
C GLU A 155 -18.43 -2.28 -7.58
N ALA A 156 -18.70 -1.04 -7.16
CA ALA A 156 -17.68 -0.01 -7.12
C ALA A 156 -16.51 -0.47 -6.23
N ARG A 157 -15.28 -0.20 -6.65
CA ARG A 157 -14.11 -0.69 -5.92
C ARG A 157 -13.79 0.18 -4.72
N HIS A 158 -14.49 -0.06 -3.63
CA HIS A 158 -14.27 0.62 -2.38
C HIS A 158 -12.93 0.23 -1.71
N GLY A 159 -12.50 1.04 -0.75
CA GLY A 159 -11.30 0.80 0.06
C GLY A 159 -11.35 -0.55 0.77
N GLU A 160 -12.53 -1.00 1.22
CA GLU A 160 -12.68 -2.32 1.84
C GLU A 160 -12.31 -3.46 0.86
N HIS A 161 -12.71 -3.35 -0.41
CA HIS A 161 -12.38 -4.35 -1.43
C HIS A 161 -10.86 -4.42 -1.66
N VAL A 162 -10.19 -3.27 -1.71
CA VAL A 162 -8.73 -3.19 -1.80
C VAL A 162 -8.09 -3.79 -0.54
N ALA A 163 -8.57 -3.46 0.65
CA ALA A 163 -8.08 -4.02 1.91
C ALA A 163 -8.21 -5.56 1.97
N GLN A 164 -9.30 -6.11 1.43
CA GLN A 164 -9.48 -7.56 1.32
C GLN A 164 -8.46 -8.21 0.38
N ALA A 165 -8.16 -7.57 -0.77
CA ALA A 165 -7.15 -8.05 -1.70
C ALA A 165 -5.72 -8.00 -1.12
N LEU A 166 -5.46 -7.08 -0.19
CA LEU A 166 -4.17 -6.94 0.48
C LEU A 166 -3.88 -8.00 1.54
N LYS A 167 -4.88 -8.78 1.99
CA LYS A 167 -4.70 -9.76 3.09
C LYS A 167 -3.55 -10.74 2.86
N GLY A 168 -3.41 -11.28 1.64
CA GLY A 168 -2.31 -12.19 1.34
C GLY A 168 -0.95 -11.51 1.41
N PHE A 169 -0.89 -10.26 0.96
CA PHE A 169 0.34 -9.47 1.04
C PHE A 169 0.69 -9.07 2.48
N ASP A 170 -0.31 -8.73 3.28
CA ASP A 170 -0.14 -8.43 4.71
C ASP A 170 0.44 -9.62 5.48
N GLU A 171 0.07 -10.85 5.12
CA GLU A 171 0.64 -12.06 5.71
C GLU A 171 2.12 -12.21 5.37
N VAL A 172 2.50 -11.95 4.12
CA VAL A 172 3.90 -11.97 3.67
C VAL A 172 4.70 -10.87 4.39
N VAL A 173 4.17 -9.65 4.45
CA VAL A 173 4.79 -8.53 5.18
C VAL A 173 4.97 -8.90 6.65
N ASN A 174 3.92 -9.39 7.30
CA ASN A 174 3.98 -9.78 8.71
C ASN A 174 4.99 -10.91 8.94
N PHE A 175 5.02 -11.94 8.08
CA PHE A 175 5.98 -13.04 8.17
C PHE A 175 7.43 -12.53 8.15
N HIS A 176 7.79 -11.71 7.16
CA HIS A 176 9.12 -11.13 7.04
C HIS A 176 9.42 -10.13 8.18
N TYR A 177 8.44 -9.35 8.59
CA TYR A 177 8.56 -8.43 9.72
C TYR A 177 8.82 -9.14 11.06
N GLN A 178 8.14 -10.25 11.33
CA GLN A 178 8.39 -11.05 12.54
C GLN A 178 9.79 -11.65 12.52
N ARG A 179 10.26 -12.13 11.37
CA ARG A 179 11.62 -12.62 11.20
C ARG A 179 12.64 -11.51 11.45
N TRP A 180 12.37 -10.32 10.91
CA TRP A 180 13.19 -9.13 11.09
C TRP A 180 13.33 -8.73 12.55
N THR A 181 12.21 -8.58 13.24
CA THR A 181 12.19 -8.14 14.64
C THR A 181 12.77 -9.18 15.59
N ARG A 182 12.66 -10.49 15.29
CA ARG A 182 13.30 -11.56 16.08
C ARG A 182 14.83 -11.59 15.90
N ALA A 183 15.33 -11.33 14.69
CA ALA A 183 16.77 -11.39 14.39
C ALA A 183 17.58 -10.26 15.07
N GLY A 184 16.98 -9.09 15.27
CA GLY A 184 17.67 -7.93 15.84
C GLY A 184 17.96 -8.01 17.35
N GLY A 185 17.33 -8.94 18.07
CA GLY A 185 17.32 -8.96 19.53
C GLY A 185 16.67 -7.71 20.15
N LEU A 186 16.54 -7.67 21.48
CA LEU A 186 15.86 -6.56 22.19
C LEU A 186 16.51 -5.17 22.00
N ASN A 187 17.74 -5.13 21.48
CA ASN A 187 18.52 -3.91 21.31
C ASN A 187 18.81 -3.54 19.85
N GLY A 188 18.42 -4.39 18.89
CA GLY A 188 18.59 -4.09 17.46
C GLY A 188 17.67 -2.94 17.07
N GLY A 189 18.24 -1.85 16.54
CA GLY A 189 17.44 -0.83 15.87
C GLY A 189 16.68 -1.42 14.68
N MET A 190 15.70 -0.67 14.14
CA MET A 190 15.07 -1.02 12.86
C MET A 190 16.17 -1.33 11.84
N GLY A 191 16.24 -2.58 11.39
CA GLY A 191 17.13 -3.03 10.31
C GLY A 191 18.19 -4.04 10.74
N ALA A 192 18.41 -4.23 12.05
CA ALA A 192 19.45 -5.14 12.53
C ALA A 192 19.09 -6.61 12.22
N GLY A 193 19.87 -7.27 11.37
CA GLY A 193 19.84 -8.73 11.18
C GLY A 193 19.08 -9.26 9.97
N VAL A 194 18.48 -8.40 9.13
CA VAL A 194 17.88 -8.85 7.86
C VAL A 194 18.73 -8.45 6.69
N HIS A 195 18.77 -9.32 5.68
CA HIS A 195 19.41 -9.05 4.41
C HIS A 195 18.81 -7.77 3.81
N ARG A 196 19.63 -6.74 3.66
CA ARG A 196 19.21 -5.40 3.20
C ARG A 196 18.37 -5.47 1.92
N LEU A 197 18.73 -6.32 0.96
CA LEU A 197 17.99 -6.48 -0.29
C LEU A 197 16.55 -6.98 -0.09
N CYS A 198 16.30 -7.83 0.92
CA CYS A 198 14.95 -8.32 1.19
C CYS A 198 14.05 -7.20 1.73
N MET A 199 14.59 -6.33 2.57
CA MET A 199 13.87 -5.17 3.10
C MET A 199 13.59 -4.14 2.00
N GLU A 200 14.60 -3.85 1.17
CA GLU A 200 14.46 -2.96 0.01
C GLU A 200 13.40 -3.51 -0.97
N GLY A 201 13.46 -4.81 -1.30
CA GLY A 201 12.48 -5.46 -2.16
C GLY A 201 11.06 -5.33 -1.59
N LEU A 202 10.86 -5.72 -0.34
CA LEU A 202 9.54 -5.69 0.31
C LEU A 202 8.99 -4.26 0.42
N ALA A 203 9.83 -3.30 0.76
CA ALA A 203 9.44 -1.90 0.82
C ALA A 203 9.10 -1.36 -0.58
N ASN A 204 9.92 -1.62 -1.60
CA ASN A 204 9.63 -1.23 -2.98
C ASN A 204 8.28 -1.77 -3.46
N MET A 205 7.93 -2.99 -3.06
CA MET A 205 6.62 -3.55 -3.37
C MET A 205 5.48 -2.85 -2.64
N CYS A 206 5.63 -2.59 -1.34
CA CYS A 206 4.65 -1.80 -0.59
C CYS A 206 4.43 -0.43 -1.26
N LEU A 207 5.51 0.22 -1.68
CA LEU A 207 5.48 1.51 -2.37
C LEU A 207 4.75 1.42 -3.71
N ARG A 208 5.05 0.39 -4.51
CA ARG A 208 4.37 0.13 -5.80
C ARG A 208 2.88 -0.16 -5.63
N ILE A 209 2.50 -0.87 -4.57
CA ILE A 209 1.09 -1.09 -4.25
C ILE A 209 0.43 0.22 -3.82
N MET A 210 1.04 0.97 -2.90
CA MET A 210 0.51 2.26 -2.44
C MET A 210 0.39 3.28 -3.59
N SER A 211 1.24 3.21 -4.61
CA SER A 211 1.12 4.08 -5.79
C SER A 211 -0.14 3.88 -6.60
N THR A 212 -0.83 2.74 -6.43
CA THR A 212 -2.14 2.50 -7.05
C THR A 212 -3.30 3.12 -6.27
N PHE A 213 -3.12 3.46 -4.98
CA PHE A 213 -4.24 3.83 -4.11
C PHE A 213 -4.91 5.15 -4.50
N ALA A 214 -4.18 6.12 -5.06
CA ALA A 214 -4.77 7.36 -5.52
C ALA A 214 -5.72 7.13 -6.71
N THR A 215 -5.29 6.32 -7.68
CA THR A 215 -6.11 5.90 -8.83
C THR A 215 -7.30 5.05 -8.38
N GLN A 216 -7.07 4.08 -7.49
CA GLN A 216 -8.13 3.26 -6.92
C GLN A 216 -9.16 4.12 -6.17
N GLN A 217 -8.71 5.13 -5.42
CA GLN A 217 -9.59 6.08 -4.74
C GLN A 217 -10.41 6.88 -5.75
N SER A 218 -9.81 7.40 -6.83
CA SER A 218 -10.55 8.18 -7.83
C SER A 218 -11.60 7.35 -8.56
N VAL A 219 -11.32 6.07 -8.83
CA VAL A 219 -12.30 5.19 -9.51
C VAL A 219 -13.35 4.61 -8.56
N SER A 220 -13.07 4.52 -7.26
CA SER A 220 -14.01 4.02 -6.26
C SER A 220 -15.26 4.90 -6.11
N GLY A 221 -15.11 6.19 -6.40
CA GLY A 221 -16.10 7.20 -6.09
C GLY A 221 -16.24 7.55 -4.60
N GLN A 222 -15.48 6.93 -3.70
CA GLN A 222 -15.48 7.31 -2.29
C GLN A 222 -14.77 8.65 -2.09
N THR A 223 -15.15 9.35 -1.01
CA THR A 223 -14.32 10.46 -0.53
C THR A 223 -12.93 9.93 -0.19
N ARG A 224 -11.92 10.81 -0.26
CA ARG A 224 -10.54 10.44 0.10
C ARG A 224 -10.48 9.92 1.53
N ALA A 225 -11.21 10.54 2.46
CA ALA A 225 -11.28 10.11 3.85
C ALA A 225 -11.88 8.71 4.01
N ASP A 226 -13.03 8.43 3.39
CA ASP A 226 -13.72 7.14 3.51
C ASP A 226 -12.87 6.00 2.92
N PHE A 227 -12.29 6.20 1.73
CA PHE A 227 -11.44 5.20 1.08
C PHE A 227 -10.25 4.81 1.96
N PHE A 228 -9.52 5.79 2.50
CA PHE A 228 -8.35 5.50 3.35
C PHE A 228 -8.73 4.96 4.74
N ASN A 229 -9.89 5.32 5.27
CA ASN A 229 -10.42 4.73 6.50
C ASN A 229 -10.70 3.23 6.32
N GLU A 230 -11.30 2.83 5.20
CA GLU A 230 -11.55 1.42 4.91
C GLU A 230 -10.27 0.63 4.57
N LEU A 231 -9.22 1.31 4.09
CA LEU A 231 -7.89 0.71 3.90
C LEU A 231 -7.15 0.43 5.22
N CYS A 232 -7.61 1.00 6.33
CA CYS A 232 -6.99 0.78 7.64
C CYS A 232 -7.10 -0.68 8.07
N ARG A 233 -5.95 -1.26 8.46
CA ARG A 233 -5.86 -2.67 8.82
C ARG A 233 -4.80 -2.90 9.90
N ALA A 234 -4.93 -4.02 10.61
CA ALA A 234 -4.08 -4.34 11.75
C ALA A 234 -2.57 -4.39 11.41
N THR A 235 -2.21 -4.71 10.17
CA THR A 235 -0.82 -4.82 9.69
C THR A 235 -0.28 -3.53 9.05
N ALA A 236 -1.09 -2.49 8.87
CA ALA A 236 -0.67 -1.26 8.18
C ALA A 236 0.54 -0.57 8.84
N TYR A 237 0.68 -0.68 10.16
CA TYR A 237 1.84 -0.14 10.86
C TYR A 237 3.16 -0.79 10.42
N GLN A 238 3.13 -2.04 9.95
CA GLN A 238 4.31 -2.74 9.45
C GLN A 238 4.75 -2.16 8.11
N TRP A 239 3.79 -1.77 7.27
CA TRP A 239 4.06 -1.06 6.02
C TRP A 239 4.69 0.32 6.31
N LEU A 240 4.14 1.06 7.27
CA LEU A 240 4.73 2.32 7.71
C LEU A 240 6.16 2.13 8.23
N GLU A 241 6.42 1.05 8.98
CA GLU A 241 7.76 0.72 9.47
C GLU A 241 8.74 0.40 8.32
N LEU A 242 8.28 -0.31 7.28
CA LEU A 242 9.06 -0.55 6.06
C LEU A 242 9.37 0.75 5.31
N VAL A 243 8.38 1.63 5.14
CA VAL A 243 8.59 2.95 4.52
C VAL A 243 9.62 3.75 5.30
N TYR A 244 9.50 3.84 6.63
CA TYR A 244 10.50 4.51 7.45
C TYR A 244 11.89 3.88 7.32
N ALA A 245 11.98 2.56 7.24
CA ALA A 245 13.26 1.88 7.08
C ALA A 245 13.97 2.25 5.77
N VAL A 246 13.23 2.54 4.70
CA VAL A 246 13.80 2.84 3.37
C VAL A 246 13.70 4.29 2.92
N ILE A 247 13.04 5.17 3.69
CA ILE A 247 12.76 6.55 3.24
C ILE A 247 14.02 7.36 2.89
N HIS A 248 15.12 7.05 3.55
CA HIS A 248 16.42 7.69 3.34
C HIS A 248 17.26 7.05 2.22
N MET A 249 16.80 5.93 1.67
CA MET A 249 17.50 5.16 0.65
C MET A 249 17.07 5.63 -0.74
N GLU A 250 17.93 5.50 -1.72
CA GLU A 250 17.56 5.76 -3.11
C GLU A 250 16.56 4.68 -3.57
N MET A 251 15.31 5.09 -3.79
CA MET A 251 14.26 4.19 -4.26
C MET A 251 14.31 4.17 -5.78
N LYS A 252 14.27 2.97 -6.37
CA LYS A 252 14.27 2.78 -7.83
C LYS A 252 12.90 2.93 -8.48
N THR A 253 11.90 3.44 -7.75
CA THR A 253 10.53 3.48 -8.25
C THR A 253 10.22 4.87 -8.81
N ASP A 254 10.15 4.98 -10.13
CA ASP A 254 9.73 6.24 -10.80
C ASP A 254 8.25 6.57 -10.57
N ALA A 255 7.47 5.61 -10.06
CA ALA A 255 6.03 5.68 -9.97
C ALA A 255 5.49 6.57 -8.83
N MET A 256 6.28 6.86 -7.79
CA MET A 256 5.76 7.53 -6.60
C MET A 256 6.81 8.36 -5.86
N ASP A 257 6.43 9.60 -5.54
CA ASP A 257 7.17 10.48 -4.65
C ASP A 257 7.22 9.91 -3.21
N LYS A 258 8.39 10.00 -2.57
CA LYS A 258 8.62 9.47 -1.22
C LYS A 258 7.74 10.12 -0.15
N PHE A 259 7.47 11.42 -0.28
CA PHE A 259 6.60 12.11 0.67
C PHE A 259 5.16 11.62 0.52
N GLU A 260 4.70 11.39 -0.71
CA GLU A 260 3.37 10.84 -0.95
C GLU A 260 3.23 9.40 -0.45
N ALA A 261 4.24 8.56 -0.70
CA ALA A 261 4.24 7.20 -0.18
C ALA A 261 4.12 7.16 1.35
N LEU A 262 4.89 8.02 2.02
CA LEU A 262 4.84 8.16 3.46
C LEU A 262 3.49 8.68 3.95
N ARG A 263 2.90 9.68 3.29
CA ARG A 263 1.55 10.17 3.63
C ARG A 263 0.50 9.06 3.52
N ILE A 264 0.56 8.25 2.46
CA ILE A 264 -0.36 7.13 2.28
C ILE A 264 -0.18 6.11 3.40
N ALA A 265 1.05 5.70 3.68
CA ALA A 265 1.36 4.75 4.76
C ALA A 265 0.87 5.26 6.13
N GLU A 266 1.05 6.55 6.41
CA GLU A 266 0.56 7.19 7.65
C GLU A 266 -0.97 7.21 7.73
N ARG A 267 -1.68 7.39 6.60
CA ARG A 267 -3.16 7.43 6.55
C ARG A 267 -3.80 6.09 6.76
N VAL A 268 -3.25 5.03 6.17
CA VAL A 268 -3.78 3.67 6.32
C VAL A 268 -3.38 3.03 7.66
N THR A 269 -2.54 3.70 8.44
CA THR A 269 -2.10 3.23 9.77
C THR A 269 -2.94 3.86 10.86
N SER A 270 -3.39 3.06 11.82
CA SER A 270 -4.11 3.58 12.99
C SER A 270 -3.25 4.65 13.70
N PRO A 271 -3.84 5.75 14.20
CA PRO A 271 -3.06 6.82 14.81
C PRO A 271 -2.11 6.36 15.93
N LEU A 272 -2.58 5.46 16.80
CA LEU A 272 -1.78 4.98 17.93
C LEU A 272 -0.61 4.12 17.45
N ASP A 273 -0.85 3.18 16.54
CA ASP A 273 0.22 2.33 16.02
C ASP A 273 1.23 3.13 15.20
N GLY A 274 0.74 4.12 14.43
CA GLY A 274 1.56 5.04 13.66
C GLY A 274 2.49 5.86 14.56
N ALA A 275 1.97 6.47 15.63
CA ALA A 275 2.76 7.22 16.59
C ALA A 275 3.82 6.36 17.31
N LEU A 276 3.45 5.12 17.68
CA LEU A 276 4.38 4.18 18.30
C LEU A 276 5.48 3.76 17.31
N THR A 277 5.13 3.54 16.05
CA THR A 277 6.05 3.17 14.97
C THR A 277 7.02 4.30 14.65
N GLN A 278 6.52 5.53 14.52
CA GLN A 278 7.36 6.73 14.38
C GLN A 278 8.31 6.88 15.58
N GLY A 279 7.83 6.64 16.80
CA GLY A 279 8.65 6.67 18.01
C GLY A 279 9.82 5.67 17.96
N LYS A 280 9.60 4.46 17.45
CA LYS A 280 10.67 3.48 17.21
C LYS A 280 11.67 4.01 16.18
N TYR A 281 11.18 4.60 15.09
CA TYR A 281 12.02 5.13 14.01
C TYR A 281 12.91 6.28 14.49
N VAL A 282 12.37 7.19 15.30
CA VAL A 282 13.17 8.25 15.96
C VAL A 282 14.33 7.63 16.75
N VAL A 283 14.07 6.59 17.53
CA VAL A 283 15.10 5.93 18.35
C VAL A 283 16.11 5.17 17.48
N SER A 284 15.70 4.58 16.34
CA SER A 284 16.65 3.90 15.45
C SER A 284 17.62 4.88 14.78
N ILE A 285 17.18 6.10 14.44
CA ILE A 285 18.01 7.09 13.76
C ILE A 285 18.96 7.83 14.70
N PHE A 286 18.56 8.09 15.94
CA PHE A 286 19.32 8.96 16.86
C PHE A 286 19.69 8.30 18.20
N GLY A 287 19.25 7.06 18.44
CA GLY A 287 19.37 6.41 19.74
C GLY A 287 18.54 7.09 20.82
N ARG A 288 18.94 6.92 22.08
CA ARG A 288 18.22 7.44 23.28
C ARG A 288 18.77 8.78 23.79
N ARG A 289 19.56 9.48 22.99
CA ARG A 289 20.25 10.73 23.37
C ARG A 289 19.47 11.95 22.88
N PRO A 290 19.53 13.09 23.60
CA PRO A 290 19.05 14.36 23.06
C PRO A 290 19.76 14.70 21.76
N ILE A 291 19.05 15.32 20.83
CA ILE A 291 19.54 15.63 19.48
C ILE A 291 19.85 17.13 19.40
N SER A 292 21.01 17.46 18.84
CA SER A 292 21.37 18.85 18.55
C SER A 292 20.72 19.36 17.27
N GLN A 293 20.63 20.68 17.14
CA GLN A 293 20.11 21.32 15.94
C GLN A 293 20.89 20.91 14.68
N ILE A 294 22.22 20.85 14.76
CA ILE A 294 23.09 20.45 13.65
C ILE A 294 22.81 19.00 13.22
N GLN A 295 22.69 18.08 14.17
CA GLN A 295 22.36 16.67 13.89
C GLN A 295 20.98 16.48 13.25
N TRP A 296 20.02 17.34 13.60
CA TRP A 296 18.71 17.36 12.98
C TRP A 296 18.77 17.85 11.53
N PHE A 297 19.41 19.01 11.30
CA PHE A 297 19.49 19.61 9.96
C PHE A 297 20.39 18.82 8.99
N SER A 298 21.30 18.00 9.49
CA SER A 298 22.11 17.11 8.65
C SER A 298 21.33 15.91 8.09
N LYS A 299 20.06 15.73 8.46
CA LYS A 299 19.24 14.63 7.93
C LYS A 299 18.57 15.01 6.59
N PRO A 300 18.39 14.02 5.68
CA PRO A 300 17.64 14.21 4.44
C PRO A 300 16.25 14.80 4.69
N ALA A 301 15.71 15.50 3.69
CA ALA A 301 14.43 16.20 3.82
C ALA A 301 13.28 15.24 4.14
N GLU A 302 13.29 14.05 3.55
CA GLU A 302 12.32 12.98 3.74
C GLU A 302 12.37 12.42 5.15
N VAL A 303 13.57 12.26 5.71
CA VAL A 303 13.76 11.87 7.12
C VAL A 303 13.22 12.95 8.04
N ARG A 304 13.50 14.23 7.76
CA ARG A 304 12.95 15.34 8.56
C ARG A 304 11.43 15.41 8.48
N PHE A 305 10.87 15.17 7.30
CA PHE A 305 9.42 15.10 7.10
C PHE A 305 8.79 13.93 7.86
N ALA A 306 9.41 12.75 7.83
CA ALA A 306 8.98 11.57 8.60
C ALA A 306 8.96 11.77 10.11
N LEU A 307 9.73 12.73 10.63
CA LEU A 307 9.92 12.99 12.05
C LEU A 307 9.11 14.19 12.56
N ARG A 308 8.16 14.68 11.76
CA ARG A 308 7.19 15.69 12.17
C ARG A 308 6.34 15.21 13.35
N PRO A 309 5.93 16.08 14.29
CA PRO A 309 5.11 15.69 15.43
C PRO A 309 3.87 14.83 15.10
N PRO A 310 3.54 13.80 15.91
CA PRO A 310 2.37 12.96 15.68
C PRO A 310 1.05 13.73 15.59
N SER A 311 0.91 14.88 16.25
CA SER A 311 -0.27 15.75 16.16
C SER A 311 -0.47 16.41 14.79
N GLU A 312 0.57 16.43 13.97
CA GLU A 312 0.57 16.98 12.61
C GLU A 312 0.31 15.88 11.58
N ILE A 313 0.71 14.64 11.87
CA ILE A 313 0.40 13.47 11.04
C ILE A 313 -1.04 13.00 11.29
N TRP A 314 -1.35 12.70 12.56
CA TRP A 314 -2.64 12.19 12.97
C TRP A 314 -3.37 13.25 13.80
N LYS A 315 -4.31 13.96 13.15
CA LYS A 315 -5.06 15.09 13.72
C LYS A 315 -5.73 14.76 15.07
N THR A 316 -6.07 13.49 15.32
CA THR A 316 -6.65 13.05 16.60
C THR A 316 -5.78 13.40 17.82
N PHE A 317 -4.45 13.41 17.70
CA PHE A 317 -3.56 13.76 18.81
C PHE A 317 -3.49 15.25 19.13
N LYS A 318 -4.17 16.11 18.35
CA LYS A 318 -4.39 17.51 18.73
C LYS A 318 -5.29 17.66 19.96
N ALA A 319 -6.08 16.65 20.31
CA ALA A 319 -6.98 16.68 21.48
C ALA A 319 -6.90 15.41 22.35
N SER A 320 -5.95 14.52 22.06
CA SER A 320 -5.89 13.16 22.63
C SER A 320 -4.51 12.83 23.19
N CYS A 321 -4.47 12.00 24.23
CA CYS A 321 -3.24 11.46 24.76
C CYS A 321 -2.58 10.54 23.74
N ILE A 322 -1.30 10.79 23.44
CA ILE A 322 -0.52 9.99 22.49
C ILE A 322 -0.32 8.53 22.92
N TRP A 323 -0.48 8.22 24.22
CA TRP A 323 -0.19 6.91 24.78
C TRP A 323 -1.43 6.01 24.88
N CYS A 324 -2.58 6.58 25.21
CA CYS A 324 -3.81 5.82 25.49
C CYS A 324 -5.06 6.38 24.78
N SER A 325 -4.88 7.39 23.93
CA SER A 325 -5.93 8.04 23.13
C SER A 325 -7.07 8.73 23.91
N LYS A 326 -7.01 8.80 25.25
CA LYS A 326 -7.97 9.57 26.07
C LYS A 326 -7.87 11.07 25.79
N LYS A 327 -9.01 11.77 25.73
CA LYS A 327 -9.05 13.24 25.57
C LYS A 327 -8.25 13.94 26.66
N THR A 328 -7.51 14.99 26.30
CA THR A 328 -6.69 15.78 27.23
C THR A 328 -6.22 17.10 26.62
N ASP A 329 -6.03 18.11 27.47
CA ASP A 329 -5.42 19.39 27.12
C ASP A 329 -3.99 19.57 27.65
N GLN A 330 -3.49 18.61 28.42
CA GLN A 330 -2.13 18.71 28.95
C GLN A 330 -1.11 18.38 27.85
N THR A 331 -0.21 19.32 27.59
CA THR A 331 0.88 19.19 26.62
C THR A 331 2.21 18.95 27.33
N CYS A 332 3.16 18.35 26.62
CA CYS A 332 4.54 18.29 27.08
C CYS A 332 5.09 19.70 27.27
N SER A 333 5.54 20.04 28.47
CA SER A 333 6.05 21.37 28.80
C SER A 333 7.33 21.77 28.05
N ARG A 334 7.99 20.83 27.37
CA ARG A 334 9.22 21.10 26.63
C ARG A 334 8.99 21.32 25.14
N CYS A 335 8.28 20.42 24.46
CA CYS A 335 8.04 20.58 23.01
C CYS A 335 6.69 21.22 22.69
N HIS A 336 5.72 21.20 23.61
CA HIS A 336 4.33 21.65 23.40
C HIS A 336 3.58 20.98 22.24
N ARG A 337 4.14 19.92 21.61
CA ARG A 337 3.55 19.22 20.46
C ARG A 337 2.85 17.90 20.80
N VAL A 338 3.09 17.33 21.97
CA VAL A 338 2.58 16.01 22.36
C VAL A 338 1.72 16.13 23.60
N ARG A 339 0.56 15.47 23.60
CA ARG A 339 -0.44 15.53 24.67
C ARG A 339 -0.48 14.26 25.51
N TYR A 340 -0.77 14.41 26.81
CA TYR A 340 -0.86 13.31 27.78
C TYR A 340 -2.06 13.49 28.70
N CYS A 341 -2.74 12.42 29.11
CA CYS A 341 -3.81 12.53 30.12
C CYS A 341 -3.28 12.62 31.56
N GLY A 342 -1.97 12.44 31.76
CA GLY A 342 -1.32 12.50 33.06
C GLY A 342 0.15 12.05 33.03
N ARG A 343 0.82 12.13 34.19
CA ARG A 343 2.26 11.87 34.33
C ARG A 343 2.66 10.44 34.00
N ASP A 344 1.80 9.46 34.23
CA ASP A 344 2.14 8.05 34.00
C ASP A 344 2.25 7.73 32.51
N CYS A 345 1.29 8.19 31.70
CA CYS A 345 1.35 8.11 30.25
C CYS A 345 2.57 8.87 29.70
N GLN A 346 2.87 10.05 30.26
CA GLN A 346 4.06 10.82 29.89
C GLN A 346 5.35 10.05 30.20
N ARG A 347 5.49 9.48 31.40
CA ARG A 347 6.67 8.70 31.82
C ARG A 347 6.85 7.44 30.96
N ALA A 348 5.76 6.74 30.65
CA ALA A 348 5.79 5.54 29.80
C ALA A 348 6.27 5.88 28.38
N HIS A 349 5.66 6.90 27.75
CA HIS A 349 6.07 7.35 26.42
C HIS A 349 7.48 7.94 26.41
N TRP A 350 7.88 8.67 27.46
CA TRP A 350 9.22 9.24 27.65
C TRP A 350 10.31 8.18 27.60
N ARG A 351 10.13 7.08 28.34
CA ARG A 351 11.09 5.96 28.38
C ARG A 351 11.15 5.21 27.05
N ARG A 352 10.03 5.14 26.32
CA ARG A 352 9.95 4.40 25.06
C ARG A 352 10.65 5.13 23.92
N SER A 353 10.30 6.40 23.68
CA SER A 353 10.75 7.14 22.49
C SER A 353 10.75 8.65 22.65
N HIS A 354 9.87 9.22 23.48
CA HIS A 354 9.66 10.66 23.51
C HIS A 354 10.87 11.44 24.04
N LYS A 355 11.75 10.85 24.87
CA LYS A 355 12.98 11.52 25.32
C LYS A 355 13.81 12.04 24.13
N THR A 356 13.99 11.21 23.10
CA THR A 356 14.71 11.57 21.88
C THR A 356 13.85 12.46 20.98
N ALA A 357 12.58 12.08 20.78
CA ALA A 357 11.67 12.79 19.89
C ALA A 357 11.32 14.22 20.36
N CYS A 358 11.34 14.48 21.67
CA CYS A 358 10.98 15.76 22.25
C CYS A 358 11.88 16.91 21.76
N SER A 359 13.18 16.65 21.61
CA SER A 359 14.11 17.65 21.06
C SER A 359 13.84 17.90 19.58
N ILE A 360 13.52 16.86 18.81
CA ILE A 360 13.17 16.98 17.39
C ILE A 360 11.92 17.85 17.25
N TYR A 361 10.84 17.51 17.96
CA TYR A 361 9.57 18.22 17.86
C TYR A 361 9.66 19.69 18.30
N ALA A 362 10.59 20.02 19.20
CA ALA A 362 10.87 21.41 19.56
C ALA A 362 11.63 22.17 18.47
N LEU A 363 12.42 21.47 17.64
CA LEU A 363 13.19 22.04 16.54
C LEU A 363 12.42 22.08 15.21
N THR A 364 11.38 21.26 15.04
CA THR A 364 10.57 21.19 13.81
C THR A 364 9.76 22.49 13.64
N PRO A 365 10.01 23.30 12.59
CA PRO A 365 9.23 24.50 12.33
C PRO A 365 7.78 24.14 11.97
N PRO A 366 6.78 24.95 12.37
CA PRO A 366 5.42 24.80 11.87
C PRO A 366 5.33 24.83 10.34
N ALA A 367 6.24 25.50 9.63
CA ALA A 367 6.19 25.61 8.17
C ALA A 367 6.47 24.30 7.42
N LEU A 368 7.16 23.31 8.04
CA LEU A 368 7.31 21.98 7.44
C LEU A 368 5.99 21.19 7.42
N THR A 369 4.92 21.75 8.00
CA THR A 369 3.58 21.15 8.06
C THR A 369 2.65 21.69 6.99
N LEU A 370 3.13 22.49 6.03
CA LEU A 370 2.29 23.01 4.96
C LEU A 370 1.72 21.83 4.17
N VAL A 371 0.46 21.57 4.46
CA VAL A 371 -0.45 20.65 3.80
C VAL A 371 -0.48 21.06 2.33
N PRO A 372 -0.29 20.15 1.36
CA PRO A 372 -0.70 20.47 -0.01
C PRO A 372 -2.19 20.82 0.06
N ALA A 373 -2.59 21.96 -0.49
CA ALA A 373 -3.87 22.65 -0.30
C ALA A 373 -5.17 21.84 -0.58
N ASN A 374 -5.06 20.54 -0.87
CA ASN A 374 -6.12 19.65 -1.35
C ASN A 374 -6.50 18.55 -0.33
N ASP A 375 -6.08 18.64 0.94
CA ASP A 375 -6.40 17.66 1.99
C ASP A 375 -7.55 18.09 2.93
N GLU A 376 -8.36 19.08 2.54
CA GLU A 376 -9.47 19.61 3.36
C GLU A 376 -10.88 19.10 2.96
N ASP A 377 -10.99 18.07 2.13
CA ASP A 377 -12.29 17.45 1.79
C ASP A 377 -12.61 16.18 2.62
#